data_AF-A0AAJ5CYK8-F1
#
_entry.id   AF-A0AAJ5CYK8-F1
#
_cell.length_a   1.000
_cell.length_b   1.000
_cell.length_c   1.000
_cell.angle_alpha   90.00
_cell.angle_beta   90.00
_cell.angle_gamma   90.00
#
_symmetry.space_group_name_H-M   'P 1'
#
loop_
_entity.id
_entity.type
_entity.pdbx_description
1 polymer ?
#
loop_
_entity_poly.entity_id
_entity_poly.type
_entity_poly.pdbx_seq_one_letter_code
_entity_poly.pdbx_strand_id
1 'polypeptide(L)'
;MAQLSSSNSTPQIPQIPQTPAPRPGGRGISELDVWTAADALLMAGHRPTIERIRQQLGRGSPNTVSPYLDAWFAGLGARLKGAGHGPAALPEGMAMPESVARAALDLWTLALQEGRAALAEEAAAQRAVLDAREAELAADREALEQARAVLHERVASAETAAADARQARDEAQAQARRAEALLIDAQADAVTSRQALASARDAAQALQDEHVKHRAGWDAERARLIERADANERRLMLELDAARESIKSLQQERKQGQRELQEVQTALSAMTEAQHEIRSAKALQDAVIARLREQVSTQEALAATYQSMLASPGVSASVGRAAIATRKRRVGSAAPGAASILRRARRT
;
A
#
# COMPACT_ATOMS: atom_id res chain seq x y z
N MET A 1 32.46 62.25 -11.08
CA MET A 1 32.82 62.41 -12.51
C MET A 1 31.72 61.75 -13.31
N ALA A 2 30.94 62.38 -14.21
CA ALA A 2 31.00 63.68 -14.84
C ALA A 2 29.59 64.30 -14.90
N GLN A 3 29.54 65.63 -14.88
CA GLN A 3 28.36 66.46 -15.10
C GLN A 3 27.97 66.48 -16.59
N LEU A 4 26.75 66.98 -16.88
CA LEU A 4 26.35 68.00 -17.87
C LEU A 4 24.85 67.78 -18.15
N SER A 5 23.93 68.54 -17.55
CA SER A 5 23.50 69.91 -17.93
C SER A 5 22.81 69.99 -19.29
N SER A 6 21.66 70.70 -19.26
CA SER A 6 20.99 71.39 -20.37
C SER A 6 20.00 70.58 -21.21
N SER A 7 18.89 71.09 -21.73
CA SER A 7 18.09 72.32 -21.58
C SER A 7 16.96 72.11 -22.60
N ASN A 8 15.68 72.06 -22.23
CA ASN A 8 14.61 72.10 -23.23
C ASN A 8 14.02 73.51 -23.28
N SER A 9 14.57 74.30 -24.20
CA SER A 9 14.17 75.65 -24.55
C SER A 9 13.01 75.60 -25.55
N THR A 10 11.92 76.27 -25.19
CA THR A 10 10.85 76.73 -26.08
C THR A 10 11.42 77.64 -27.18
N PRO A 11 11.18 77.40 -28.47
CA PRO A 11 11.42 78.40 -29.49
C PRO A 11 10.21 79.32 -29.63
N GLN A 12 10.37 80.50 -29.04
CA GLN A 12 9.52 81.67 -29.13
C GLN A 12 9.67 82.29 -30.54
N ILE A 13 8.54 82.58 -31.19
CA ILE A 13 8.47 83.23 -32.51
C ILE A 13 9.15 84.61 -32.44
N PRO A 14 10.17 84.91 -33.28
CA PRO A 14 10.82 86.22 -33.26
C PRO A 14 9.93 87.28 -33.92
N GLN A 15 9.43 88.20 -33.10
CA GLN A 15 8.81 89.44 -33.54
C GLN A 15 9.90 90.37 -34.09
N ILE A 16 9.82 90.70 -35.37
CA ILE A 16 10.69 91.69 -36.01
C ILE A 16 10.23 93.10 -35.57
N PRO A 17 11.14 93.98 -35.10
CA PRO A 17 10.82 95.30 -34.58
C PRO A 17 10.36 96.25 -35.71
N GLN A 18 9.18 96.86 -35.53
CA GLN A 18 8.72 97.95 -36.39
C GLN A 18 9.47 99.23 -36.03
N THR A 19 10.32 99.70 -36.94
CA THR A 19 10.98 101.00 -36.89
C THR A 19 9.93 102.11 -37.04
N PRO A 20 9.80 103.07 -36.11
CA PRO A 20 8.86 104.19 -36.27
C PRO A 20 9.38 105.18 -37.30
N ALA A 21 8.59 105.43 -38.35
CA ALA A 21 8.85 106.43 -39.37
C ALA A 21 8.90 107.86 -38.76
N PRO A 22 9.80 108.74 -39.23
CA PRO A 22 9.95 110.09 -38.70
C PRO A 22 8.73 110.96 -39.04
N ARG A 23 8.22 111.73 -38.07
CA ARG A 23 7.21 112.77 -38.29
C ARG A 23 7.89 114.05 -38.80
N PRO A 24 7.58 114.57 -40.00
CA PRO A 24 7.93 115.94 -40.35
C PRO A 24 6.78 116.87 -39.98
N GLY A 25 7.00 117.67 -38.93
CA GLY A 25 6.19 118.85 -38.66
C GLY A 25 6.46 119.97 -39.67
N GLY A 26 5.43 120.76 -39.95
CA GLY A 26 5.55 122.19 -40.25
C GLY A 26 6.30 122.61 -41.52
N ARG A 27 6.08 121.97 -42.67
CA ARG A 27 6.40 122.56 -43.99
C ARG A 27 5.12 122.59 -44.83
N GLY A 28 4.86 123.73 -45.50
CA GLY A 28 3.78 123.84 -46.47
C GLY A 28 3.89 122.74 -47.54
N ILE A 29 2.76 122.36 -48.15
CA ILE A 29 2.74 121.28 -49.14
C ILE A 29 3.68 121.64 -50.27
N SER A 30 4.68 120.80 -50.48
CA SER A 30 5.61 120.96 -51.58
C SER A 30 4.99 120.41 -52.87
N GLU A 31 5.43 120.93 -54.00
CA GLU A 31 5.12 120.40 -55.33
C GLU A 31 5.42 118.90 -55.42
N LEU A 32 6.55 118.47 -54.84
CA LEU A 32 6.98 117.09 -54.80
C LEU A 32 5.99 116.18 -54.07
N ASP A 33 5.39 116.65 -52.96
CA ASP A 33 4.39 115.87 -52.21
C ASP A 33 3.13 115.64 -53.05
N VAL A 34 2.68 116.66 -53.79
CA VAL A 34 1.51 116.57 -54.70
C VAL A 34 1.80 115.63 -55.85
N TRP A 35 2.98 115.74 -56.45
CA TRP A 35 3.40 114.89 -57.58
C TRP A 35 3.54 113.43 -57.17
N THR A 36 4.13 113.17 -56.00
CA THR A 36 4.30 111.82 -55.46
C THR A 36 2.94 111.17 -55.18
N ALA A 37 1.99 111.92 -54.63
CA ALA A 37 0.65 111.39 -54.41
C ALA A 37 -0.15 111.21 -55.70
N ALA A 38 0.03 112.09 -56.68
CA ALA A 38 -0.58 111.92 -58.00
C ALA A 38 -0.03 110.67 -58.72
N ASP A 39 1.29 110.45 -58.68
CA ASP A 39 1.93 109.24 -59.21
C ASP A 39 1.44 107.97 -58.47
N ALA A 40 1.33 108.01 -57.14
CA ALA A 40 0.81 106.89 -56.34
C ALA A 40 -0.65 106.55 -56.68
N LEU A 41 -1.50 107.56 -56.90
CA LEU A 41 -2.89 107.37 -57.33
C LEU A 41 -2.96 106.79 -58.75
N LEU A 42 -2.09 107.24 -59.65
CA LEU A 42 -2.01 106.72 -61.03
C LEU A 42 -1.58 105.25 -61.04
N MET A 43 -0.59 104.86 -60.24
CA MET A 43 -0.15 103.45 -60.09
C MET A 43 -1.24 102.56 -59.48
N ALA A 44 -2.11 103.12 -58.63
CA ALA A 44 -3.29 102.44 -58.10
C ALA A 44 -4.48 102.40 -59.08
N GLY A 45 -4.35 102.93 -60.31
CA GLY A 45 -5.41 102.95 -61.32
C GLY A 45 -6.51 103.99 -61.04
N HIS A 46 -6.27 104.95 -60.17
CA HIS A 46 -7.24 105.99 -59.81
C HIS A 46 -6.88 107.35 -60.44
N ARG A 47 -7.91 108.09 -60.87
CA ARG A 47 -7.72 109.45 -61.40
C ARG A 47 -7.21 110.38 -60.29
N PRO A 48 -6.05 111.04 -60.46
CA PRO A 48 -5.52 111.99 -59.49
C PRO A 48 -6.31 113.30 -59.56
N THR A 49 -7.32 113.44 -58.70
CA THR A 49 -8.13 114.66 -58.53
C THR A 49 -7.68 115.41 -57.28
N ILE A 50 -7.96 116.73 -57.22
CA ILE A 50 -7.59 117.60 -56.08
C ILE A 50 -8.05 117.00 -54.74
N GLU A 51 -9.28 116.47 -54.71
CA GLU A 51 -9.85 115.87 -53.50
C GLU A 51 -9.14 114.58 -53.08
N ARG A 52 -8.79 113.72 -54.02
CA ARG A 52 -8.10 112.44 -53.75
C ARG A 52 -6.65 112.65 -53.32
N ILE A 53 -5.97 113.60 -53.92
CA ILE A 53 -4.61 113.98 -53.50
C ILE A 53 -4.66 114.54 -52.08
N ARG A 54 -5.66 115.36 -51.75
CA ARG A 54 -5.85 115.88 -50.40
C ARG A 54 -6.14 114.76 -49.39
N GLN A 55 -6.96 113.77 -49.77
CA GLN A 55 -7.19 112.58 -48.94
C GLN A 55 -5.91 111.78 -48.73
N GLN A 56 -5.07 111.63 -49.76
CA GLN A 56 -3.82 110.90 -49.69
C GLN A 56 -2.74 111.61 -48.86
N LEU A 57 -2.65 112.95 -48.93
CA LEU A 57 -1.71 113.75 -48.12
C LEU A 57 -2.22 113.99 -46.70
N GLY A 58 -3.53 113.91 -46.47
CA GLY A 58 -4.19 114.24 -45.21
C GLY A 58 -4.13 115.73 -44.81
N ARG A 59 -3.66 116.60 -45.71
CA ARG A 59 -3.46 118.05 -45.50
C ARG A 59 -3.50 118.81 -46.82
N GLY A 60 -3.81 120.12 -46.77
CA GLY A 60 -3.71 121.04 -47.92
C GLY A 60 -4.99 121.75 -48.30
N SER A 61 -4.91 123.06 -48.52
CA SER A 61 -6.02 123.83 -49.08
C SER A 61 -6.18 123.51 -50.57
N PRO A 62 -7.41 123.43 -51.12
CA PRO A 62 -7.66 123.26 -52.57
C PRO A 62 -6.85 124.25 -53.42
N ASN A 63 -6.68 125.48 -52.94
CA ASN A 63 -5.95 126.54 -53.65
C ASN A 63 -4.44 126.27 -53.74
N THR A 64 -3.90 125.41 -52.87
CA THR A 64 -2.47 125.06 -52.87
C THR A 64 -2.18 123.84 -53.74
N VAL A 65 -3.12 122.89 -53.83
CA VAL A 65 -2.94 121.66 -54.63
C VAL A 65 -3.22 121.88 -56.11
N SER A 66 -4.15 122.78 -56.46
CA SER A 66 -4.55 123.00 -57.86
C SER A 66 -3.38 123.37 -58.78
N PRO A 67 -2.53 124.38 -58.47
CA PRO A 67 -1.46 124.78 -59.39
C PRO A 67 -0.40 123.70 -59.58
N TYR A 68 -0.07 122.95 -58.51
CA TYR A 68 0.93 121.87 -58.57
C TYR A 68 0.40 120.63 -59.29
N LEU A 69 -0.90 120.34 -59.17
CA LEU A 69 -1.54 119.26 -59.92
C LEU A 69 -1.63 119.58 -61.41
N ASP A 70 -1.95 120.83 -61.76
CA ASP A 70 -1.99 121.27 -63.16
C ASP A 70 -0.58 121.22 -63.79
N ALA A 71 0.45 121.63 -63.05
CA ALA A 71 1.85 121.48 -63.48
C ALA A 71 2.26 120.00 -63.63
N TRP A 72 1.83 119.13 -62.73
CA TRP A 72 2.05 117.69 -62.82
C TRP A 72 1.41 117.09 -64.09
N PHE A 73 0.15 117.42 -64.37
CA PHE A 73 -0.55 116.95 -65.57
C PHE A 73 0.09 117.49 -66.85
N ALA A 74 0.53 118.74 -66.87
CA ALA A 74 1.24 119.33 -68.00
C ALA A 74 2.55 118.57 -68.34
N GLY A 75 3.28 118.11 -67.31
CA GLY A 75 4.51 117.31 -67.46
C GLY A 75 4.28 115.81 -67.72
N LEU A 76 3.12 115.27 -67.38
CA LEU A 76 2.83 113.82 -67.44
C LEU A 76 2.99 113.22 -68.85
N GLY A 77 2.56 113.95 -69.88
CA GLY A 77 2.66 113.49 -71.27
C GLY A 77 4.11 113.27 -71.73
N ALA A 78 5.04 114.12 -71.26
CA ALA A 78 6.47 113.97 -71.55
C ALA A 78 7.08 112.80 -70.75
N ARG A 79 6.70 112.65 -69.47
CA ARG A 79 7.18 111.57 -68.60
C ARG A 79 6.76 110.18 -69.11
N LEU A 80 5.52 110.03 -69.57
CA LEU A 80 5.03 108.77 -70.16
C LEU A 80 5.72 108.45 -71.50
N LYS A 81 5.96 109.46 -72.35
CA LYS A 81 6.74 109.27 -73.59
C LYS A 81 8.18 108.87 -73.32
N GLY A 82 8.80 109.43 -72.27
CA GLY A 82 10.17 109.10 -71.86
C GLY A 82 10.30 107.73 -71.18
N ALA A 83 9.29 107.30 -70.41
CA ALA A 83 9.29 105.99 -69.74
C ALA A 83 8.89 104.82 -70.66
N GLY A 84 8.29 105.10 -71.82
CA GLY A 84 7.78 104.09 -72.76
C GLY A 84 8.80 103.49 -73.73
N HIS A 85 10.06 103.93 -73.73
CA HIS A 85 11.07 103.48 -74.69
C HIS A 85 12.31 102.90 -74.00
N GLY A 86 12.27 101.59 -73.74
CA GLY A 86 13.48 100.74 -73.62
C GLY A 86 14.23 100.73 -72.28
N PRO A 87 14.95 99.64 -71.98
CA PRO A 87 15.57 99.39 -70.68
C PRO A 87 16.76 100.32 -70.43
N ALA A 88 16.95 100.71 -69.16
CA ALA A 88 18.16 101.30 -68.56
C ALA A 88 18.98 102.21 -69.49
N ALA A 89 18.74 103.52 -69.39
CA ALA A 89 19.45 104.57 -70.12
C ALA A 89 20.98 104.33 -70.13
N LEU A 90 21.53 104.14 -71.33
CA LEU A 90 22.97 104.21 -71.56
C LEU A 90 23.50 105.59 -71.12
N PRO A 91 24.77 105.70 -70.68
CA PRO A 91 25.38 106.98 -70.35
C PRO A 91 25.25 107.99 -71.51
N GLU A 92 24.95 109.25 -71.15
CA GLU A 92 24.63 110.32 -72.11
C GLU A 92 25.73 110.48 -73.18
N GLY A 93 25.31 110.48 -74.45
CA GLY A 93 26.19 110.66 -75.61
C GLY A 93 26.45 109.40 -76.44
N MET A 94 26.06 108.21 -75.96
CA MET A 94 26.20 106.96 -76.72
C MET A 94 24.81 106.47 -77.16
N ALA A 95 24.36 106.94 -78.32
CA ALA A 95 23.15 106.45 -78.96
C ALA A 95 23.38 105.01 -79.46
N MET A 96 22.88 104.03 -78.72
CA MET A 96 22.85 102.64 -79.18
C MET A 96 21.93 102.56 -80.41
N PRO A 97 22.40 102.04 -81.57
CA PRO A 97 21.52 101.75 -82.69
C PRO A 97 20.39 100.82 -82.23
N GLU A 98 19.16 101.09 -82.67
CA GLU A 98 17.96 100.34 -82.29
C GLU A 98 18.12 98.82 -82.54
N SER A 99 18.83 98.46 -83.61
CA SER A 99 19.18 97.06 -83.93
C SER A 99 20.02 96.38 -82.85
N VAL A 100 20.95 97.09 -82.21
CA VAL A 100 21.80 96.56 -81.15
C VAL A 100 21.02 96.43 -79.83
N ALA A 101 20.17 97.41 -79.50
CA ALA A 101 19.28 97.32 -78.34
C ALA A 101 18.28 96.15 -78.46
N ARG A 102 17.71 95.95 -79.66
CA ARG A 102 16.83 94.83 -79.95
C ARG A 102 17.55 93.48 -79.82
N ALA A 103 18.75 93.37 -80.40
CA ALA A 103 19.56 92.16 -80.29
C ALA A 103 19.94 91.83 -78.83
N ALA A 104 20.23 92.84 -78.00
CA ALA A 104 20.53 92.63 -76.58
C ALA A 104 19.31 92.13 -75.79
N LEU A 105 18.11 92.64 -76.07
CA LEU A 105 16.87 92.14 -75.48
C LEU A 105 16.53 90.72 -75.95
N ASP A 106 16.70 90.43 -77.24
CA ASP A 106 16.50 89.08 -77.80
C ASP A 106 17.51 88.08 -77.19
N LEU A 107 18.78 88.47 -77.02
CA LEU A 107 19.79 87.65 -76.30
C LEU A 107 19.44 87.44 -74.82
N TRP A 108 19.00 88.49 -74.13
CA TRP A 108 18.58 88.40 -72.73
C TRP A 108 17.36 87.48 -72.55
N THR A 109 16.36 87.60 -73.43
CA THR A 109 15.17 86.74 -73.41
C THR A 109 15.51 85.29 -73.72
N LEU A 110 16.41 85.03 -74.67
CA LEU A 110 16.93 83.69 -74.95
C LEU A 110 17.70 83.13 -73.74
N ALA A 111 18.60 83.91 -73.13
CA ALA A 111 19.34 83.49 -71.94
C ALA A 111 18.40 83.17 -70.76
N LEU A 112 17.32 83.94 -70.58
CA LEU A 112 16.31 83.67 -69.55
C LEU A 112 15.46 82.42 -69.87
N GLN A 113 15.15 82.17 -71.14
CA GLN A 113 14.46 80.95 -71.57
C GLN A 113 15.33 79.72 -71.32
N GLU A 114 16.61 79.77 -71.71
CA GLU A 114 17.56 78.69 -71.50
C GLU A 114 17.82 78.44 -70.01
N GLY A 115 17.99 79.50 -69.22
CA GLY A 115 18.14 79.39 -67.76
C GLY A 115 16.90 78.81 -67.08
N ARG A 116 15.69 79.14 -67.55
CA ARG A 116 14.43 78.54 -67.05
C ARG A 116 14.32 77.07 -67.47
N ALA A 117 14.74 76.71 -68.67
CA ALA A 117 14.76 75.33 -69.14
C ALA A 117 15.73 74.48 -68.31
N ALA A 118 16.97 74.95 -68.12
CA ALA A 118 17.97 74.28 -67.28
C ALA A 118 17.48 74.09 -65.82
N LEU A 119 16.89 75.13 -65.20
CA LEU A 119 16.30 75.00 -63.86
C LEU A 119 15.12 74.01 -63.81
N ALA A 120 14.31 73.95 -64.86
CA ALA A 120 13.20 73.00 -64.96
C ALA A 120 13.72 71.56 -65.08
N GLU A 121 14.78 71.33 -65.85
CA GLU A 121 15.45 70.03 -65.96
C GLU A 121 16.09 69.60 -64.64
N GLU A 122 16.83 70.48 -63.98
CA GLU A 122 17.42 70.20 -62.65
C GLU A 122 16.34 69.88 -61.62
N ALA A 123 15.25 70.66 -61.58
CA ALA A 123 14.13 70.40 -60.69
C ALA A 123 13.42 69.08 -61.01
N ALA A 124 13.27 68.72 -62.29
CA ALA A 124 12.70 67.44 -62.70
C ALA A 124 13.60 66.27 -62.30
N ALA A 125 14.92 66.39 -62.48
CA ALA A 125 15.89 65.38 -62.05
C ALA A 125 15.90 65.20 -60.53
N GLN A 126 15.87 66.29 -59.76
CA GLN A 126 15.77 66.24 -58.30
C GLN A 126 14.48 65.58 -57.83
N ARG A 127 13.34 65.90 -58.45
CA ARG A 127 12.05 65.25 -58.16
C ARG A 127 12.10 63.76 -58.45
N ALA A 128 12.62 63.36 -59.61
CA ALA A 128 12.76 61.94 -59.97
C ALA A 128 13.61 61.16 -58.94
N VAL A 129 14.67 61.76 -58.40
CA VAL A 129 15.49 61.14 -57.34
C VAL A 129 14.71 61.04 -56.02
N LEU A 130 13.93 62.06 -55.66
CA LEU A 130 13.09 62.01 -54.45
C LEU A 130 11.98 60.97 -54.59
N ASP A 131 11.28 60.94 -55.72
CA ASP A 131 10.23 59.96 -56.02
C ASP A 131 10.78 58.53 -55.98
N ALA A 132 11.98 58.30 -56.53
CA ALA A 132 12.65 57.00 -56.47
C ALA A 132 12.97 56.59 -55.02
N ARG A 133 13.49 57.52 -54.20
CA ARG A 133 13.77 57.27 -52.77
C ARG A 133 12.50 57.02 -51.97
N GLU A 134 11.42 57.73 -52.26
CA GLU A 134 10.12 57.52 -51.61
C GLU A 134 9.56 56.14 -51.96
N ALA A 135 9.69 55.70 -53.21
CA ALA A 135 9.30 54.36 -53.65
C ALA A 135 10.15 53.26 -52.97
N GLU A 136 11.47 53.45 -52.86
CA GLU A 136 12.35 52.52 -52.13
C GLU A 136 11.97 52.43 -50.65
N LEU A 137 11.78 53.56 -49.98
CA LEU A 137 11.38 53.60 -48.57
C LEU A 137 9.99 52.98 -48.35
N ALA A 138 9.06 53.11 -49.29
CA ALA A 138 7.76 52.45 -49.24
C ALA A 138 7.92 50.92 -49.35
N ALA A 139 8.72 50.45 -50.31
CA ALA A 139 9.00 49.03 -50.48
C ALA A 139 9.70 48.42 -49.25
N ASP A 140 10.67 49.12 -48.66
CA ASP A 140 11.35 48.68 -47.44
C ASP A 140 10.39 48.60 -46.24
N ARG A 141 9.47 49.56 -46.10
CA ARG A 141 8.44 49.52 -45.05
C ARG A 141 7.52 48.32 -45.21
N GLU A 142 7.03 48.06 -46.42
CA GLU A 142 6.19 46.89 -46.70
C GLU A 142 6.95 45.58 -46.43
N ALA A 143 8.22 45.48 -46.83
CA ALA A 143 9.04 44.31 -46.56
C ALA A 143 9.26 44.09 -45.04
N LEU A 144 9.50 45.16 -44.28
CA LEU A 144 9.63 45.09 -42.82
C LEU A 144 8.32 44.71 -42.14
N GLU A 145 7.18 45.21 -42.61
CA GLU A 145 5.85 44.85 -42.09
C GLU A 145 5.54 43.38 -42.34
N GLN A 146 5.83 42.87 -43.55
CA GLN A 146 5.70 41.45 -43.87
C GLN A 146 6.62 40.57 -43.01
N ALA A 147 7.89 40.97 -42.84
CA ALA A 147 8.83 40.25 -41.99
C ALA A 147 8.38 40.21 -40.53
N ARG A 148 7.83 41.32 -40.01
CA ARG A 148 7.25 41.38 -38.66
C ARG A 148 6.04 40.47 -38.53
N ALA A 149 5.14 40.46 -39.51
CA ALA A 149 3.96 39.59 -39.49
C ALA A 149 4.36 38.10 -39.44
N VAL A 150 5.31 37.69 -40.28
CA VAL A 150 5.84 36.30 -40.29
C VAL A 150 6.51 35.94 -38.96
N LEU A 151 7.29 36.86 -38.38
CA LEU A 151 7.91 36.63 -37.08
C LEU A 151 6.88 36.51 -35.97
N HIS A 152 5.84 37.36 -35.96
CA HIS A 152 4.75 37.28 -35.00
C HIS A 152 4.00 35.95 -35.09
N GLU A 153 3.70 35.47 -36.30
CA GLU A 153 3.06 34.17 -36.50
C GLU A 153 3.96 33.02 -36.02
N ARG A 154 5.26 33.06 -36.33
CA ARG A 154 6.23 32.06 -35.86
C ARG A 154 6.32 32.04 -34.34
N VAL A 155 6.40 33.20 -33.69
CA VAL A 155 6.44 33.30 -32.23
C VAL A 155 5.15 32.75 -31.63
N ALA A 156 3.98 33.13 -32.14
CA ALA A 156 2.70 32.61 -31.67
C ALA A 156 2.63 31.07 -31.83
N SER A 157 3.06 30.53 -32.97
CA SER A 157 3.09 29.08 -33.21
C SER A 157 4.08 28.35 -32.30
N ALA A 158 5.21 28.98 -31.96
CA ALA A 158 6.20 28.41 -31.05
C ALA A 158 5.69 28.44 -29.60
N GLU A 159 4.97 29.49 -29.22
CA GLU A 159 4.33 29.61 -27.89
C GLU A 159 3.24 28.55 -27.70
N THR A 160 2.38 28.34 -28.71
CA THR A 160 1.37 27.27 -28.66
C THR A 160 2.02 25.89 -28.60
N ALA A 161 3.00 25.60 -29.46
CA ALA A 161 3.72 24.33 -29.43
C ALA A 161 4.46 24.11 -28.09
N ALA A 162 5.00 25.17 -27.47
CA ALA A 162 5.62 25.08 -26.16
C ALA A 162 4.60 24.84 -25.04
N ALA A 163 3.41 25.44 -25.13
CA ALA A 163 2.31 25.20 -24.18
C ALA A 163 1.82 23.74 -24.28
N ASP A 164 1.59 23.23 -25.49
CA ASP A 164 1.18 21.85 -25.73
C ASP A 164 2.24 20.85 -25.23
N ALA A 165 3.52 21.14 -25.48
CA ALA A 165 4.61 20.31 -24.99
C ALA A 165 4.72 20.31 -23.45
N ARG A 166 4.42 21.43 -22.78
CA ARG A 166 4.36 21.50 -21.31
C ARG A 166 3.19 20.69 -20.77
N GLN A 167 2.01 20.84 -21.36
CA GLN A 167 0.83 20.06 -20.96
C GLN A 167 1.08 18.55 -21.13
N ALA A 168 1.64 18.12 -22.26
CA ALA A 168 1.97 16.72 -22.51
C ALA A 168 2.98 16.18 -21.48
N ARG A 169 3.97 16.99 -21.07
CA ARG A 169 4.92 16.62 -20.01
C ARG A 169 4.25 16.49 -18.65
N ASP A 170 3.37 17.42 -18.29
CA ASP A 170 2.64 17.39 -17.02
C ASP A 170 1.70 16.17 -16.94
N GLU A 171 1.02 15.84 -18.03
CA GLU A 171 0.19 14.65 -18.15
C GLU A 171 1.02 13.36 -18.04
N ALA A 172 2.15 13.27 -18.75
CA ALA A 172 3.06 12.14 -18.65
C ALA A 172 3.64 11.98 -17.24
N GLN A 173 3.99 13.08 -16.58
CA GLN A 173 4.47 13.07 -15.19
C GLN A 173 3.37 12.64 -14.21
N ALA A 174 2.13 13.07 -14.43
CA ALA A 174 0.99 12.63 -13.63
C ALA A 174 0.72 11.13 -13.81
N GLN A 175 0.81 10.62 -15.04
CA GLN A 175 0.70 9.18 -15.33
C GLN A 175 1.81 8.38 -14.68
N ALA A 176 3.06 8.85 -14.75
CA ALA A 176 4.21 8.21 -14.12
C ALA A 176 4.04 8.12 -12.59
N ARG A 177 3.60 9.21 -11.94
CA ARG A 177 3.32 9.22 -10.49
C ARG A 177 2.19 8.25 -10.10
N ARG A 178 1.13 8.15 -10.92
CA ARG A 178 0.05 7.18 -10.69
C ARG A 178 0.56 5.74 -10.82
N ALA A 179 1.38 5.45 -11.83
CA ALA A 179 1.98 4.13 -12.01
C ALA A 179 2.92 3.77 -10.85
N GLU A 180 3.72 4.72 -10.37
CA GLU A 180 4.60 4.53 -9.21
C GLU A 180 3.79 4.24 -7.93
N ALA A 181 2.70 4.97 -7.68
CA ALA A 181 1.82 4.70 -6.55
C ALA A 181 1.22 3.28 -6.61
N LEU A 182 0.73 2.86 -7.78
CA LEU A 182 0.21 1.50 -7.97
C LEU A 182 1.27 0.42 -7.76
N LEU A 183 2.53 0.68 -8.14
CA LEU A 183 3.63 -0.24 -7.89
C LEU A 183 3.95 -0.35 -6.40
N ILE A 184 3.93 0.76 -5.65
CA ILE A 184 4.13 0.77 -4.20
C ILE A 184 3.03 -0.03 -3.51
N ASP A 185 1.76 0.19 -3.89
CA ASP A 185 0.62 -0.54 -3.33
C ASP A 185 0.73 -2.05 -3.63
N ALA A 186 1.03 -2.42 -4.88
CA ALA A 186 1.24 -3.83 -5.25
C ALA A 186 2.42 -4.48 -4.51
N GLN A 187 3.49 -3.72 -4.24
CA GLN A 187 4.62 -4.20 -3.43
C GLN A 187 4.21 -4.41 -1.96
N ALA A 188 3.42 -3.50 -1.39
CA ALA A 188 2.90 -3.63 -0.03
C ALA A 188 1.98 -4.86 0.10
N ASP A 189 1.10 -5.09 -0.87
CA ASP A 189 0.24 -6.28 -0.93
C ASP A 189 1.06 -7.56 -1.10
N ALA A 190 2.11 -7.53 -1.92
CA ALA A 190 3.02 -8.66 -2.08
C ALA A 190 3.78 -9.00 -0.78
N VAL A 191 4.20 -7.99 -0.01
CA VAL A 191 4.84 -8.21 1.30
C VAL A 191 3.83 -8.77 2.30
N THR A 192 2.64 -8.19 2.38
CA THR A 192 1.56 -8.62 3.28
C THR A 192 1.14 -10.06 3.00
N SER A 193 0.94 -10.41 1.72
CA SER A 193 0.60 -11.78 1.31
C SER A 193 1.71 -12.78 1.60
N ARG A 194 2.99 -12.41 1.40
CA ARG A 194 4.13 -13.27 1.79
C ARG A 194 4.18 -13.51 3.29
N GLN A 195 3.93 -12.48 4.10
CA GLN A 195 3.87 -12.61 5.56
C GLN A 195 2.71 -13.52 5.99
N ALA A 196 1.52 -13.34 5.41
CA ALA A 196 0.37 -14.19 5.68
C ALA A 196 0.63 -15.67 5.31
N LEU A 197 1.28 -15.91 4.16
CA LEU A 197 1.68 -17.25 3.74
C LEU A 197 2.74 -17.87 4.68
N ALA A 198 3.70 -17.07 5.15
CA ALA A 198 4.68 -17.54 6.13
C ALA A 198 4.00 -17.93 7.45
N SER A 199 3.13 -17.06 8.00
CA SER A 199 2.40 -17.38 9.22
C SER A 199 1.48 -18.59 9.08
N ALA A 200 0.84 -18.75 7.91
CA ALA A 200 -0.01 -19.91 7.65
C ALA A 200 0.81 -21.22 7.57
N ARG A 201 2.03 -21.16 7.01
CA ARG A 201 2.96 -22.30 7.00
C ARG A 201 3.41 -22.66 8.40
N ASP A 202 3.79 -21.67 9.22
CA ASP A 202 4.22 -21.90 10.59
C ASP A 202 3.09 -22.50 11.44
N ALA A 203 1.87 -22.00 11.28
CA ALA A 203 0.69 -22.56 11.95
C ALA A 203 0.40 -24.01 11.51
N ALA A 204 0.49 -24.30 10.21
CA ALA A 204 0.31 -25.65 9.70
C ALA A 204 1.40 -26.63 10.20
N GLN A 205 2.65 -26.17 10.26
CA GLN A 205 3.77 -26.92 10.82
C GLN A 205 3.54 -27.22 12.31
N ALA A 206 3.13 -26.22 13.09
CA ALA A 206 2.83 -26.38 14.52
C ALA A 206 1.71 -27.41 14.77
N LEU A 207 0.62 -27.34 14.00
CA LEU A 207 -0.46 -28.33 14.06
C LEU A 207 0.04 -29.74 13.72
N GLN A 208 0.89 -29.87 12.69
CA GLN A 208 1.47 -31.16 12.32
C GLN A 208 2.36 -31.72 13.45
N ASP A 209 3.19 -30.89 14.07
CA ASP A 209 4.04 -31.27 15.19
C ASP A 209 3.22 -31.67 16.42
N GLU A 210 2.13 -30.95 16.71
CA GLU A 210 1.16 -31.33 17.75
C GLU A 210 0.51 -32.68 17.45
N HIS A 211 0.06 -32.90 16.22
CA HIS A 211 -0.50 -34.19 15.80
C HIS A 211 0.50 -35.33 15.96
N VAL A 212 1.77 -35.13 15.59
CA VAL A 212 2.84 -36.12 15.77
C VAL A 212 3.08 -36.40 17.26
N LYS A 213 3.14 -35.36 18.10
CA LYS A 213 3.29 -35.51 19.56
C LYS A 213 2.12 -36.26 20.18
N HIS A 214 0.90 -35.91 19.82
CA HIS A 214 -0.30 -36.61 20.28
C HIS A 214 -0.27 -38.09 19.89
N ARG A 215 0.08 -38.39 18.63
CA ARG A 215 0.19 -39.78 18.16
C ARG A 215 1.25 -40.56 18.91
N ALA A 216 2.44 -39.99 19.08
CA ALA A 216 3.51 -40.59 19.86
C ALA A 216 3.09 -40.85 21.33
N GLY A 217 2.33 -39.92 21.93
CA GLY A 217 1.76 -40.09 23.27
C GLY A 217 0.78 -41.27 23.35
N TRP A 218 -0.14 -41.38 22.38
CA TRP A 218 -1.07 -42.52 22.31
C TRP A 218 -0.35 -43.85 22.10
N ASP A 219 0.66 -43.89 21.23
CA ASP A 219 1.47 -45.08 20.98
C ASP A 219 2.24 -45.50 22.26
N ALA A 220 2.79 -44.53 23.01
CA ALA A 220 3.46 -44.79 24.28
C ALA A 220 2.51 -45.31 25.37
N GLU A 221 1.32 -44.73 25.50
CA GLU A 221 0.30 -45.21 26.44
C GLU A 221 -0.17 -46.63 26.08
N ARG A 222 -0.38 -46.90 24.78
CA ARG A 222 -0.73 -48.24 24.31
C ARG A 222 0.38 -49.25 24.63
N ALA A 223 1.64 -48.89 24.40
CA ALA A 223 2.78 -49.75 24.76
C ALA A 223 2.83 -50.02 26.27
N ARG A 224 2.62 -49.02 27.12
CA ARG A 224 2.55 -49.17 28.59
C ARG A 224 1.41 -50.09 29.02
N LEU A 225 0.24 -49.99 28.40
CA LEU A 225 -0.90 -50.86 28.71
C LEU A 225 -0.63 -52.31 28.30
N ILE A 226 -0.02 -52.54 27.13
CA ILE A 226 0.38 -53.87 26.69
C ILE A 226 1.43 -54.46 27.65
N GLU A 227 2.47 -53.70 27.99
CA GLU A 227 3.51 -54.16 28.93
C GLU A 227 2.93 -54.52 30.31
N ARG A 228 2.01 -53.71 30.83
CA ARG A 228 1.30 -54.01 32.09
C ARG A 228 0.44 -55.27 31.98
N ALA A 229 -0.26 -55.45 30.86
CA ALA A 229 -1.08 -56.64 30.61
C ALA A 229 -0.19 -57.90 30.55
N ASP A 230 0.89 -57.85 29.78
CA ASP A 230 1.87 -58.95 29.65
C ASP A 230 2.51 -59.29 31.00
N ALA A 231 2.87 -58.28 31.81
CA ALA A 231 3.44 -58.49 33.14
C ALA A 231 2.43 -59.13 34.10
N ASN A 232 1.17 -58.69 34.06
CA ASN A 232 0.09 -59.29 34.85
C ASN A 232 -0.18 -60.73 34.42
N GLU A 233 -0.20 -61.01 33.11
CA GLU A 233 -0.36 -62.36 32.58
C GLU A 233 0.77 -63.27 33.07
N ARG A 234 2.03 -62.85 32.96
CA ARG A 234 3.19 -63.60 33.48
C ARG A 234 3.06 -63.87 34.97
N ARG A 235 2.65 -62.86 35.77
CA ARG A 235 2.44 -63.02 37.21
C ARG A 235 1.36 -64.05 37.52
N LEU A 236 0.20 -63.96 36.85
CA LEU A 236 -0.90 -64.91 37.04
C LEU A 236 -0.52 -66.34 36.64
N MET A 237 0.28 -66.50 35.59
CA MET A 237 0.83 -67.81 35.20
C MET A 237 1.76 -68.39 36.27
N LEU A 238 2.63 -67.56 36.85
CA LEU A 238 3.49 -67.98 37.97
C LEU A 238 2.67 -68.35 39.22
N GLU A 239 1.64 -67.56 39.56
CA GLU A 239 0.74 -67.86 40.68
C GLU A 239 -0.05 -69.16 40.43
N LEU A 240 -0.49 -69.41 39.19
CA LEU A 240 -1.15 -70.65 38.81
C LEU A 240 -0.22 -71.86 38.93
N ASP A 241 1.03 -71.75 38.47
CA ASP A 241 2.02 -72.83 38.58
C ASP A 241 2.40 -73.09 40.05
N ALA A 242 2.56 -72.04 40.86
CA ALA A 242 2.74 -72.17 42.31
C ALA A 242 1.53 -72.83 42.99
N ALA A 243 0.30 -72.48 42.59
CA ALA A 243 -0.92 -73.11 43.07
C ALA A 243 -1.00 -74.59 42.64
N ARG A 244 -0.58 -74.94 41.42
CA ARG A 244 -0.51 -76.32 40.95
C ARG A 244 0.49 -77.15 41.75
N GLU A 245 1.68 -76.60 42.00
CA GLU A 245 2.71 -77.31 42.77
C GLU A 245 2.28 -77.47 44.24
N SER A 246 1.59 -76.49 44.84
CA SER A 246 1.03 -76.62 46.19
C SER A 246 -0.14 -77.63 46.27
N ILE A 247 -1.02 -77.68 45.26
CA ILE A 247 -2.05 -78.72 45.17
C ILE A 247 -1.40 -80.11 45.08
N LYS A 248 -0.33 -80.24 44.29
CA LYS A 248 0.40 -81.50 44.12
C LYS A 248 1.11 -81.92 45.41
N SER A 249 1.73 -80.99 46.14
CA SER A 249 2.34 -81.28 47.44
C SER A 249 1.29 -81.70 48.48
N LEU A 250 0.17 -80.96 48.59
CA LEU A 250 -0.94 -81.31 49.48
C LEU A 250 -1.57 -82.67 49.12
N GLN A 251 -1.67 -83.00 47.83
CA GLN A 251 -2.12 -84.33 47.39
C GLN A 251 -1.15 -85.43 47.80
N GLN A 252 0.15 -85.17 47.76
CA GLN A 252 1.18 -86.12 48.19
C GLN A 252 1.16 -86.32 49.71
N GLU A 253 1.05 -85.24 50.49
CA GLU A 253 0.87 -85.28 51.95
C GLU A 253 -0.40 -86.04 52.33
N ARG A 254 -1.52 -85.78 51.64
CA ARG A 254 -2.76 -86.54 51.83
C ARG A 254 -2.58 -88.02 51.54
N LYS A 255 -1.87 -88.39 50.46
CA LYS A 255 -1.59 -89.81 50.15
C LYS A 255 -0.69 -90.46 51.20
N GLN A 256 0.31 -89.76 51.72
CA GLN A 256 1.16 -90.24 52.81
C GLN A 256 0.34 -90.43 54.09
N GLY A 257 -0.42 -89.42 54.51
CA GLY A 257 -1.31 -89.54 55.68
C GLY A 257 -2.37 -90.63 55.52
N GLN A 258 -2.87 -90.87 54.30
CA GLN A 258 -3.76 -92.02 54.02
C GLN A 258 -3.04 -93.37 54.19
N ARG A 259 -1.77 -93.48 53.77
CA ARG A 259 -0.96 -94.70 53.97
C ARG A 259 -0.65 -94.92 55.44
N GLU A 260 -0.24 -93.89 56.16
CA GLU A 260 0.00 -93.95 57.61
C GLU A 260 -1.27 -94.37 58.35
N LEU A 261 -2.43 -93.81 58.00
CA LEU A 261 -3.71 -94.21 58.57
C LEU A 261 -4.03 -95.68 58.25
N GLN A 262 -3.77 -96.15 57.02
CA GLN A 262 -3.92 -97.56 56.65
C GLN A 262 -2.96 -98.46 57.43
N GLU A 263 -1.70 -98.08 57.57
CA GLU A 263 -0.69 -98.81 58.35
C GLU A 263 -1.12 -98.92 59.82
N VAL A 264 -1.54 -97.81 60.44
CA VAL A 264 -2.08 -97.80 61.80
C VAL A 264 -3.34 -98.66 61.91
N GLN A 265 -4.24 -98.61 60.91
CA GLN A 265 -5.43 -99.48 60.88
C GLN A 265 -5.05 -100.96 60.80
N THR A 266 -4.08 -101.33 59.95
CA THR A 266 -3.59 -102.71 59.81
C THR A 266 -2.83 -103.19 61.05
N ALA A 267 -2.04 -102.31 61.68
CA ALA A 267 -1.35 -102.60 62.93
C ALA A 267 -2.35 -102.77 64.07
N LEU A 268 -3.39 -101.92 64.12
CA LEU A 268 -4.47 -102.06 65.09
C LEU A 268 -5.25 -103.37 64.87
N SER A 269 -5.59 -103.72 63.62
CA SER A 269 -6.26 -104.99 63.34
C SER A 269 -5.40 -106.19 63.72
N ALA A 270 -4.11 -106.19 63.36
CA ALA A 270 -3.16 -107.22 63.76
C ALA A 270 -3.00 -107.30 65.29
N MET A 271 -3.00 -106.16 65.99
CA MET A 271 -2.95 -106.14 67.45
C MET A 271 -4.25 -106.68 68.07
N THR A 272 -5.41 -106.38 67.49
CA THR A 272 -6.68 -106.97 67.94
C THR A 272 -6.75 -108.47 67.68
N GLU A 273 -6.22 -108.94 66.55
CA GLU A 273 -6.08 -110.36 66.23
C GLU A 273 -5.13 -111.05 67.21
N ALA A 274 -3.93 -110.49 67.44
CA ALA A 274 -2.98 -111.00 68.45
C ALA A 274 -3.58 -110.99 69.86
N GLN A 275 -4.35 -109.97 70.24
CA GLN A 275 -5.10 -109.96 71.50
C GLN A 275 -6.16 -111.08 71.53
N HIS A 276 -6.83 -111.35 70.41
CA HIS A 276 -7.80 -112.44 70.31
C HIS A 276 -7.12 -113.81 70.41
N GLU A 277 -5.96 -113.99 69.77
CA GLU A 277 -5.11 -115.17 69.88
C GLU A 277 -4.65 -115.38 71.32
N ILE A 278 -4.10 -114.37 71.99
CA ILE A 278 -3.70 -114.43 73.41
C ILE A 278 -4.89 -114.78 74.29
N ARG A 279 -6.07 -114.17 74.08
CA ARG A 279 -7.29 -114.51 74.83
C ARG A 279 -7.73 -115.94 74.57
N SER A 280 -7.65 -116.43 73.34
CA SER A 280 -8.01 -117.81 72.99
C SER A 280 -7.01 -118.82 73.57
N ALA A 281 -5.71 -118.52 73.53
CA ALA A 281 -4.66 -119.32 74.16
C ALA A 281 -4.82 -119.32 75.69
N LYS A 282 -5.14 -118.18 76.29
CA LYS A 282 -5.49 -118.09 77.71
C LYS A 282 -6.74 -118.89 78.04
N ALA A 283 -7.80 -118.84 77.21
CA ALA A 283 -9.00 -119.65 77.41
C ALA A 283 -8.70 -121.16 77.30
N LEU A 284 -7.82 -121.56 76.39
CA LEU A 284 -7.33 -122.94 76.31
C LEU A 284 -6.49 -123.32 77.53
N GLN A 285 -5.60 -122.45 78.01
CA GLN A 285 -4.86 -122.65 79.26
C GLN A 285 -5.80 -122.77 80.46
N ASP A 286 -6.77 -121.88 80.59
CA ASP A 286 -7.79 -121.92 81.65
C ASP A 286 -8.64 -123.21 81.56
N ALA A 287 -8.95 -123.69 80.35
CA ALA A 287 -9.61 -124.98 80.13
C ALA A 287 -8.73 -126.18 80.52
N VAL A 288 -7.41 -126.11 80.23
CA VAL A 288 -6.44 -127.13 80.68
C VAL A 288 -6.29 -127.09 82.20
N ILE A 289 -6.19 -125.91 82.82
CA ILE A 289 -6.15 -125.74 84.27
C ILE A 289 -7.44 -126.24 84.90
N ALA A 290 -8.61 -125.96 84.32
CA ALA A 290 -9.89 -126.48 84.79
C ALA A 290 -9.93 -128.01 84.71
N ARG A 291 -9.42 -128.60 83.61
CA ARG A 291 -9.33 -130.05 83.46
C ARG A 291 -8.31 -130.68 84.41
N LEU A 292 -7.18 -130.02 84.67
CA LEU A 292 -6.21 -130.43 85.68
C LEU A 292 -6.81 -130.31 87.09
N ARG A 293 -7.58 -129.27 87.39
CA ARG A 293 -8.33 -129.14 88.65
C ARG A 293 -9.40 -130.21 88.79
N GLU A 294 -10.11 -130.55 87.72
CA GLU A 294 -11.08 -131.64 87.70
C GLU A 294 -10.38 -133.00 87.89
N GLN A 295 -9.22 -133.21 87.26
CA GLN A 295 -8.36 -134.37 87.51
C GLN A 295 -7.86 -134.41 88.97
N VAL A 296 -7.45 -133.28 89.54
CA VAL A 296 -7.07 -133.21 90.96
C VAL A 296 -8.27 -133.47 91.86
N SER A 297 -9.45 -132.89 91.60
CA SER A 297 -10.64 -133.14 92.42
C SER A 297 -11.15 -134.57 92.31
N THR A 298 -11.00 -135.21 91.14
CA THR A 298 -11.34 -136.64 90.98
C THR A 298 -10.31 -137.53 91.67
N GLN A 299 -9.02 -137.17 91.65
CA GLN A 299 -7.98 -137.85 92.44
C GLN A 299 -8.19 -137.64 93.96
N GLU A 300 -8.61 -136.45 94.39
CA GLU A 300 -8.98 -136.16 95.78
C GLU A 300 -10.25 -136.93 96.19
N ALA A 301 -11.25 -137.06 95.32
CA ALA A 301 -12.44 -137.89 95.56
C ALA A 301 -12.08 -139.39 95.63
N LEU A 302 -11.14 -139.85 94.81
CA LEU A 302 -10.58 -141.21 94.91
C LEU A 302 -9.78 -141.39 96.21
N ALA A 303 -8.98 -140.42 96.62
CA ALA A 303 -8.24 -140.46 97.89
C ALA A 303 -9.18 -140.43 99.10
N ALA A 304 -10.26 -139.64 99.06
CA ALA A 304 -11.29 -139.59 100.11
C ALA A 304 -12.07 -140.92 100.21
N THR A 305 -12.30 -141.61 99.08
CA THR A 305 -12.91 -142.95 99.08
C THR A 305 -11.94 -144.05 99.52
N TYR A 306 -10.63 -143.91 99.30
CA TYR A 306 -9.63 -144.81 99.88
C TYR A 306 -9.43 -144.58 101.38
N GLN A 307 -9.47 -143.33 101.86
CA GLN A 307 -9.38 -143.01 103.29
C GLN A 307 -10.60 -143.51 104.08
N SER A 308 -11.80 -143.53 103.47
CA SER A 308 -12.98 -144.08 104.13
C SER A 308 -13.00 -145.61 104.22
N MET A 309 -12.20 -146.33 103.43
CA MET A 309 -12.13 -147.80 103.45
C MET A 309 -11.16 -148.39 104.50
N LEU A 310 -10.24 -147.61 105.07
CA LEU A 310 -9.20 -148.13 105.98
C LEU A 310 -9.45 -147.85 107.48
N ALA A 311 -10.61 -147.30 107.84
CA ALA A 311 -11.01 -147.09 109.23
C ALA A 311 -12.34 -147.79 109.56
N SER A 312 -12.29 -149.10 109.80
CA SER A 312 -13.26 -149.80 110.66
C SER A 312 -12.59 -151.05 111.26
N PRO A 313 -12.91 -151.41 112.52
CA PRO A 313 -14.19 -152.05 112.78
C PRO A 313 -14.98 -151.43 113.94
N GLY A 314 -16.30 -151.34 113.78
CA GLY A 314 -17.23 -151.22 114.90
C GLY A 314 -18.58 -150.54 114.61
N VAL A 315 -19.63 -151.36 114.58
CA VAL A 315 -21.02 -151.09 115.00
C VAL A 315 -22.03 -150.49 113.99
N SER A 316 -23.15 -151.23 113.88
CA SER A 316 -24.51 -150.89 113.40
C SER A 316 -24.71 -150.45 111.94
N ALA A 317 -25.21 -151.37 111.12
CA ALA A 317 -25.87 -151.05 109.86
C ALA A 317 -27.13 -151.91 109.69
N SER A 318 -28.29 -151.30 109.96
CA SER A 318 -29.59 -151.80 109.55
C SER A 318 -29.96 -151.25 108.18
N VAL A 319 -30.59 -152.13 107.42
CA VAL A 319 -30.77 -152.12 105.97
C VAL A 319 -32.16 -151.62 105.58
N GLY A 320 -32.23 -150.86 104.49
CA GLY A 320 -33.43 -150.65 103.66
C GLY A 320 -33.09 -149.76 102.46
N ARG A 321 -32.86 -150.31 101.24
CA ARG A 321 -33.82 -150.41 100.10
C ARG A 321 -34.56 -149.08 99.80
N ALA A 322 -34.68 -148.51 98.60
CA ALA A 322 -34.49 -148.90 97.20
C ALA A 322 -34.51 -147.58 96.35
N ALA A 323 -33.72 -147.43 95.28
CA ALA A 323 -34.08 -147.57 93.85
C ALA A 323 -34.98 -146.48 93.19
N ILE A 324 -34.47 -145.96 92.05
CA ILE A 324 -35.16 -145.54 90.79
C ILE A 324 -35.95 -144.21 90.85
N ALA A 325 -35.43 -143.11 90.29
CA ALA A 325 -35.44 -142.69 88.87
C ALA A 325 -36.74 -142.07 88.34
N THR A 326 -36.52 -141.11 87.43
CA THR A 326 -37.39 -140.52 86.40
C THR A 326 -38.18 -139.24 86.70
N ARG A 327 -37.81 -138.24 85.87
CA ARG A 327 -38.64 -137.57 84.87
C ARG A 327 -39.04 -136.11 85.12
N LYS A 328 -38.52 -135.31 84.17
CA LYS A 328 -39.24 -134.40 83.26
C LYS A 328 -39.53 -132.99 83.81
N ARG A 329 -38.96 -131.94 83.18
CA ARG A 329 -39.44 -131.31 81.91
C ARG A 329 -40.51 -130.27 82.29
N ARG A 330 -40.46 -129.00 81.90
CA ARG A 330 -40.18 -128.41 80.59
C ARG A 330 -40.23 -126.88 80.73
N VAL A 331 -39.55 -126.19 79.81
CA VAL A 331 -40.02 -125.07 78.94
C VAL A 331 -40.71 -123.90 79.63
N GLY A 332 -40.44 -122.65 79.25
CA GLY A 332 -39.71 -122.06 78.13
C GLY A 332 -39.76 -120.56 78.39
N SER A 333 -39.61 -119.65 77.45
CA SER A 333 -39.59 -119.65 75.99
C SER A 333 -39.27 -118.19 75.67
N ALA A 334 -38.18 -117.93 74.96
CA ALA A 334 -38.22 -117.41 73.59
C ALA A 334 -38.80 -115.98 73.48
N ALA A 335 -37.99 -114.96 73.18
CA ALA A 335 -37.46 -114.63 71.84
C ALA A 335 -38.15 -113.32 71.33
N PRO A 336 -37.99 -112.88 70.06
CA PRO A 336 -36.87 -112.03 69.62
C PRO A 336 -37.32 -110.90 68.64
N GLY A 337 -36.35 -110.27 67.95
CA GLY A 337 -36.51 -109.51 66.69
C GLY A 337 -35.37 -108.49 66.55
N ALA A 338 -34.47 -108.47 65.55
CA ALA A 338 -34.63 -108.45 64.08
C ALA A 338 -35.65 -107.38 63.63
N ALA A 339 -35.43 -106.46 62.70
CA ALA A 339 -34.53 -106.36 61.55
C ALA A 339 -34.44 -104.85 61.11
N SER A 340 -33.34 -104.34 60.55
CA SER A 340 -33.13 -104.08 59.10
C SER A 340 -33.39 -102.63 58.59
N ILE A 341 -32.65 -102.27 57.51
CA ILE A 341 -32.92 -101.31 56.42
C ILE A 341 -32.26 -99.89 56.42
N LEU A 342 -31.24 -99.77 55.53
CA LEU A 342 -30.92 -98.73 54.52
C LEU A 342 -31.18 -97.21 54.78
N ARG A 343 -30.17 -96.36 54.49
CA ARG A 343 -30.24 -95.37 53.38
C ARG A 343 -28.93 -94.60 53.08
N ARG A 344 -28.93 -94.11 51.84
CA ARG A 344 -27.92 -93.44 51.00
C ARG A 344 -28.27 -91.95 50.87
N ALA A 345 -27.28 -91.06 50.76
CA ALA A 345 -27.29 -89.77 50.01
C ALA A 345 -25.85 -89.19 50.05
N ARG A 346 -25.05 -89.12 48.97
CA ARG A 346 -25.06 -88.20 47.80
C ARG A 346 -25.35 -86.73 48.15
N ARG A 347 -24.28 -85.92 48.14
CA ARG A 347 -24.28 -84.47 47.92
C ARG A 347 -24.29 -84.19 46.42
N THR A 348 -25.13 -83.24 46.01
CA THR A 348 -24.83 -82.23 44.99
C THR A 348 -24.70 -80.91 45.71
#